data_AF-A0A1G6R0D1-F1
#
_entry.id   AF-A0A1G6R0D1-F1
#
_cell.length_a   1.000
_cell.length_b   1.000
_cell.length_c   1.000
_cell.angle_alpha   90.00
_cell.angle_beta   90.00
_cell.angle_gamma   90.00
#
_symmetry.space_group_name_H-M   'P 1'
#
loop_
_entity.id
_entity.type
_entity.pdbx_description
1 polymer ?
#
loop_
_entity_poly.entity_id
_entity_poly.type
_entity_poly.pdbx_seq_one_letter_code
_entity_poly.pdbx_strand_id
1 'polypeptide(L)'
;MRPLGVAQRIRQLHEDGEEHARAHPEQALRRALTEFIHGCALLGYGGEGASAVIEAYRTVLAHWDDPAQRRTGSELEKASFACVTALREPLAEQAEDPRRHATRDDEIAGPVLSRVPPRTLVGRDGAYFPMACFNAAGSCLDGVVTPYHATSLIAAVGHYDPPEERDLLDAMRALRVRYEDEPDARPAIADEITRRLRTWLLTSVPGPA
;
A
#
# COMPACT_ATOMS: atom_id res chain seq x y z
N MET A 1 -23.47 12.86 12.78
CA MET A 1 -22.52 13.76 13.48
C MET A 1 -21.52 12.87 14.19
N ARG A 2 -20.21 13.05 13.97
CA ARG A 2 -19.18 12.20 14.61
C ARG A 2 -18.99 12.59 16.08
N PRO A 3 -18.53 11.69 16.97
CA PRO A 3 -18.30 12.00 18.38
C PRO A 3 -17.24 13.11 18.56
N LEU A 4 -17.26 13.84 19.67
CA LEU A 4 -16.21 14.83 19.97
C LEU A 4 -14.83 14.16 20.06
N GLY A 5 -13.77 14.88 19.70
CA GLY A 5 -12.38 14.39 19.81
C GLY A 5 -11.87 13.50 18.68
N VAL A 6 -12.61 13.37 17.56
CA VAL A 6 -12.18 12.57 16.38
C VAL A 6 -10.79 12.94 15.90
N ALA A 7 -10.49 14.24 15.75
CA ALA A 7 -9.19 14.68 15.23
C ALA A 7 -8.04 14.20 16.12
N GLN A 8 -8.22 14.24 17.45
CA GLN A 8 -7.22 13.73 18.39
C GLN A 8 -7.08 12.20 18.29
N ARG A 9 -8.19 11.47 18.17
CA ARG A 9 -8.16 10.01 17.98
C ARG A 9 -7.48 9.60 16.68
N ILE A 10 -7.73 10.32 15.58
CA ILE A 10 -7.06 10.08 14.30
C ILE A 10 -5.56 10.31 14.43
N ARG A 11 -5.13 11.40 15.10
CA ARG A 11 -3.70 11.62 15.36
C ARG A 11 -3.07 10.50 16.16
N GLN A 12 -3.71 10.06 17.25
CA GLN A 12 -3.25 8.93 18.03
C GLN A 12 -3.09 7.67 17.17
N LEU A 13 -4.04 7.40 16.28
CA LEU A 13 -3.95 6.24 15.38
C LEU A 13 -2.78 6.32 14.38
N HIS A 14 -2.35 7.52 14.00
CA HIS A 14 -1.13 7.69 13.20
C HIS A 14 0.11 7.42 14.05
N GLU A 15 0.16 7.98 15.26
CA GLU A 15 1.25 7.74 16.22
C GLU A 15 1.39 6.25 16.57
N ASP A 16 0.27 5.54 16.78
CA ASP A 16 0.24 4.09 17.00
C ASP A 16 0.82 3.32 15.80
N GLY A 17 0.57 3.80 14.58
CA GLY A 17 1.13 3.23 13.34
C GLY A 17 2.65 3.44 13.23
N GLU A 18 3.15 4.62 13.61
CA GLU A 18 4.58 4.92 13.66
C GLU A 18 5.29 4.12 14.77
N GLU A 19 4.63 3.93 15.92
CA GLU A 19 5.12 3.07 16.99
C GLU A 19 5.19 1.60 16.55
N HIS A 20 4.15 1.09 15.87
CA HIS A 20 4.16 -0.24 15.26
C HIS A 20 5.34 -0.40 14.29
N ALA A 21 5.58 0.58 13.42
CA ALA A 21 6.71 0.54 12.49
C ALA A 21 8.07 0.51 13.22
N ARG A 22 8.23 1.30 14.27
CA ARG A 22 9.45 1.34 15.10
C ARG A 22 9.67 0.05 15.89
N ALA A 23 8.60 -0.59 16.36
CA ALA A 23 8.66 -1.85 17.09
C ALA A 23 9.07 -3.04 16.20
N HIS A 24 8.90 -2.91 14.88
CA HIS A 24 9.18 -3.97 13.90
C HIS A 24 10.20 -3.53 12.83
N PRO A 25 11.45 -3.21 13.19
CA PRO A 25 12.47 -2.79 12.23
C PRO A 25 12.78 -3.88 11.18
N GLU A 26 12.58 -5.15 11.52
CA GLU A 26 12.76 -6.28 10.61
C GLU A 26 11.74 -6.32 9.46
N GLN A 27 10.69 -5.50 9.51
CA GLN A 27 9.67 -5.41 8.45
C GLN A 27 9.83 -4.15 7.58
N ALA A 28 10.94 -3.40 7.71
CA ALA A 28 11.14 -2.13 7.00
C ALA A 28 11.06 -2.28 5.48
N LEU A 29 11.66 -3.33 4.91
CA LEU A 29 11.57 -3.61 3.48
C LEU A 29 10.11 -3.83 3.03
N ARG A 30 9.34 -4.59 3.80
CA ARG A 30 7.93 -4.85 3.46
C ARG A 30 7.09 -3.59 3.55
N ARG A 31 7.31 -2.74 4.55
CA ARG A 31 6.64 -1.42 4.64
C ARG A 31 6.99 -0.52 3.46
N ALA A 32 8.27 -0.43 3.12
CA ALA A 32 8.73 0.36 1.97
C ALA A 32 8.08 -0.14 0.66
N LEU A 33 7.93 -1.46 0.49
CA LEU A 33 7.19 -2.02 -0.65
C LEU A 33 5.71 -1.63 -0.61
N THR A 34 5.07 -1.70 0.56
CA THR A 34 3.67 -1.29 0.72
C THR A 34 3.47 0.16 0.30
N GLU A 35 4.32 1.07 0.77
CA GLU A 35 4.28 2.51 0.42
C GLU A 35 4.54 2.72 -1.07
N PHE A 36 5.59 2.10 -1.62
CA PHE A 36 5.94 2.20 -3.03
C PHE A 36 4.80 1.75 -3.96
N ILE A 37 4.22 0.57 -3.71
CA ILE A 37 3.11 0.04 -4.51
C ILE A 37 1.86 0.92 -4.36
N HIS A 38 1.62 1.46 -3.17
CA HIS A 38 0.50 2.36 -2.94
C HIS A 38 0.66 3.68 -3.70
N GLY A 39 1.85 4.28 -3.66
CA GLY A 39 2.19 5.47 -4.43
C GLY A 39 2.04 5.25 -5.94
N CYS A 40 2.40 4.07 -6.46
CA CYS A 40 2.14 3.72 -7.85
C CYS A 40 0.65 3.72 -8.20
N ALA A 41 -0.22 3.26 -7.29
CA ALA A 41 -1.66 3.31 -7.50
C ALA A 41 -2.19 4.75 -7.55
N LEU A 42 -1.72 5.61 -6.62
CA LEU A 42 -2.09 7.03 -6.58
C LEU A 42 -1.59 7.79 -7.81
N LEU A 43 -0.35 7.53 -8.24
CA LEU A 43 0.22 8.05 -9.49
C LEU A 43 -0.66 7.69 -10.69
N GLY A 44 -1.19 6.46 -10.76
CA GLY A 44 -2.11 6.01 -11.82
C GLY A 44 -3.39 6.85 -11.92
N TYR A 45 -3.82 7.46 -10.81
CA TYR A 45 -4.95 8.39 -10.75
C TYR A 45 -4.55 9.87 -10.81
N GLY A 46 -3.25 10.18 -10.97
CA GLY A 46 -2.72 11.55 -10.92
C GLY A 46 -2.76 12.18 -9.52
N GLY A 47 -2.87 11.35 -8.47
CA GLY A 47 -2.90 11.80 -7.06
C GLY A 47 -1.52 12.05 -6.45
N GLU A 48 -0.48 11.50 -7.06
CA GLU A 48 0.90 11.58 -6.58
C GLU A 48 1.85 11.78 -7.75
N GLY A 49 2.92 12.56 -7.56
CA GLY A 49 3.97 12.75 -8.57
C GLY A 49 4.94 11.58 -8.59
N ALA A 50 5.54 11.30 -9.75
CA ALA A 50 6.49 10.21 -9.92
C ALA A 50 7.72 10.36 -9.01
N SER A 51 8.13 11.59 -8.68
CA SER A 51 9.25 11.84 -7.76
C SER A 51 9.02 11.24 -6.36
N ALA A 52 7.81 11.39 -5.80
CA ALA A 52 7.48 10.79 -4.49
C ALA A 52 7.51 9.26 -4.55
N VAL A 53 7.02 8.68 -5.66
CA VAL A 53 7.06 7.23 -5.89
C VAL A 53 8.50 6.73 -6.05
N ILE A 54 9.38 7.50 -6.70
CA ILE A 54 10.81 7.19 -6.84
C ILE A 54 11.52 7.26 -5.49
N GLU A 55 11.17 8.20 -4.61
CA GLU A 55 11.69 8.21 -3.24
C GLU A 55 11.31 6.94 -2.48
N ALA A 56 10.04 6.53 -2.53
CA ALA A 56 9.61 5.26 -1.95
C ALA A 56 10.35 4.05 -2.56
N TYR A 57 10.57 4.06 -3.88
CA TYR A 57 11.35 3.04 -4.57
C TYR A 57 12.81 2.98 -4.08
N ARG A 58 13.46 4.13 -3.85
CA ARG A 58 14.82 4.17 -3.29
C ARG A 58 14.85 3.60 -1.87
N THR A 59 13.83 3.87 -1.05
CA THR A 59 13.70 3.25 0.29
C THR A 59 13.62 1.73 0.20
N VAL A 60 12.91 1.18 -0.79
CA VAL A 60 12.91 -0.27 -1.06
C VAL A 60 14.31 -0.78 -1.38
N LEU A 61 15.04 -0.08 -2.26
CA LEU A 61 16.40 -0.48 -2.65
C LEU A 61 17.38 -0.43 -1.46
N ALA A 62 17.25 0.55 -0.57
CA ALA A 62 18.08 0.69 0.61
C ALA A 62 17.98 -0.51 1.57
N HIS A 63 16.82 -1.18 1.59
CA HIS A 63 16.59 -2.38 2.41
C HIS A 63 16.68 -3.69 1.63
N TRP A 64 16.98 -3.66 0.32
CA TRP A 64 16.80 -4.82 -0.55
C TRP A 64 17.69 -6.00 -0.17
N ASP A 65 18.97 -5.73 0.11
CA ASP A 65 20.00 -6.72 0.45
C ASP A 65 20.29 -6.80 1.96
N ASP A 66 19.48 -6.14 2.80
CA ASP A 66 19.66 -6.17 4.24
C ASP A 66 19.20 -7.53 4.82
N PRO A 67 20.13 -8.34 5.40
CA PRO A 67 19.80 -9.66 5.94
C PRO A 67 18.97 -9.61 7.23
N ALA A 68 18.87 -8.45 7.89
CA ALA A 68 18.01 -8.27 9.06
C ALA A 68 16.52 -8.19 8.68
N GLN A 69 16.20 -8.03 7.40
CA GLN A 69 14.83 -7.93 6.91
C GLN A 69 14.15 -9.31 6.88
N ARG A 70 13.02 -9.42 7.57
CA ARG A 70 12.15 -10.59 7.59
C ARG A 70 11.46 -10.74 6.25
N ARG A 71 11.62 -11.91 5.64
CA ARG A 71 10.86 -12.33 4.46
C ARG A 71 9.60 -13.08 4.89
N THR A 72 8.46 -12.74 4.32
CA THR A 72 7.17 -13.35 4.67
C THR A 72 6.85 -14.56 3.79
N GLY A 73 7.46 -14.64 2.60
CA GLY A 73 7.20 -15.68 1.61
C GLY A 73 5.80 -15.59 0.98
N SER A 74 5.05 -14.52 1.25
CA SER A 74 3.68 -14.34 0.77
C SER A 74 3.64 -14.10 -0.75
N GLU A 75 2.50 -14.39 -1.37
CA GLU A 75 2.32 -14.12 -2.81
C GLU A 75 2.43 -12.62 -3.13
N LEU A 76 1.96 -11.76 -2.21
CA LEU A 76 2.18 -10.32 -2.33
C LEU A 76 3.68 -10.00 -2.30
N GLU A 77 4.45 -10.56 -1.37
CA GLU A 77 5.90 -10.30 -1.29
C GLU A 77 6.61 -10.73 -2.59
N LYS A 78 6.31 -11.92 -3.11
CA LYS A 78 6.88 -12.41 -4.37
C LYS A 78 6.53 -11.49 -5.55
N ALA A 79 5.26 -11.11 -5.70
CA ALA A 79 4.82 -10.20 -6.76
C ALA A 79 5.45 -8.80 -6.61
N SER A 80 5.60 -8.32 -5.37
CA SER A 80 6.26 -7.04 -5.07
C SER A 80 7.74 -7.06 -5.48
N PHE A 81 8.46 -8.15 -5.20
CA PHE A 81 9.85 -8.28 -5.65
C PHE A 81 9.98 -8.43 -7.16
N ALA A 82 9.07 -9.16 -7.81
CA ALA A 82 9.03 -9.24 -9.27
C ALA A 82 8.81 -7.85 -9.90
N CYS A 83 7.93 -7.04 -9.30
CA CYS A 83 7.67 -5.67 -9.73
C CYS A 83 8.94 -4.80 -9.62
N VAL A 84 9.59 -4.79 -8.46
CA VAL A 84 10.84 -4.02 -8.27
C VAL A 84 11.94 -4.50 -9.20
N THR A 85 12.07 -5.81 -9.40
CA THR A 85 13.06 -6.37 -10.32
C THR A 85 12.84 -5.89 -11.75
N ALA A 86 11.58 -5.87 -12.22
CA ALA A 86 11.21 -5.37 -13.55
C ALA A 86 11.44 -3.85 -13.71
N LEU A 87 11.51 -3.11 -12.60
CA LEU A 87 11.73 -1.67 -12.57
C LEU A 87 13.20 -1.26 -12.42
N ARG A 88 14.11 -2.20 -12.10
CA ARG A 88 15.53 -1.89 -11.87
C ARG A 88 16.21 -1.21 -13.05
N GLU A 89 16.10 -1.81 -14.24
CA GLU A 89 16.72 -1.25 -15.43
C GLU A 89 16.00 0.04 -15.91
N PRO A 90 14.66 0.08 -16.04
CA PRO A 90 13.97 1.29 -16.48
C PRO A 90 14.12 2.50 -15.55
N LEU A 91 14.36 2.28 -14.26
CA LEU A 91 14.52 3.35 -13.26
C LEU A 91 15.97 3.49 -12.78
N ALA A 92 16.94 2.83 -13.41
CA ALA A 92 18.33 2.82 -12.94
C ALA A 92 18.87 4.23 -12.76
N GLU A 93 18.69 5.07 -13.79
CA GLU A 93 19.12 6.46 -13.72
C GLU A 93 18.39 7.19 -12.59
N GLN A 94 17.06 7.12 -12.55
CA GLN A 94 16.24 7.85 -11.57
C GLN A 94 16.55 7.43 -10.15
N ALA A 95 16.88 6.16 -9.91
CA ALA A 95 17.26 5.69 -8.58
C ALA A 95 18.57 6.31 -8.08
N GLU A 96 19.54 6.58 -8.97
CA GLU A 96 20.89 7.05 -8.60
C GLU A 96 20.98 8.54 -8.24
N ASP A 97 20.12 9.40 -8.79
CA ASP A 97 20.24 10.87 -8.60
C ASP A 97 19.04 11.47 -7.86
N PRO A 98 19.15 11.67 -6.53
CA PRO A 98 18.09 12.25 -5.72
C PRO A 98 17.85 13.75 -5.92
N ARG A 99 18.64 14.44 -6.74
CA ARG A 99 18.52 15.89 -6.95
C ARG A 99 17.93 16.28 -8.31
N ARG A 100 17.33 15.32 -9.04
CA ARG A 100 16.70 15.60 -10.34
C ARG A 100 15.48 16.49 -10.23
N HIS A 101 15.19 17.16 -11.35
CA HIS A 101 14.01 17.97 -11.52
C HIS A 101 12.75 17.08 -11.55
N ALA A 102 11.85 17.29 -10.60
CA ALA A 102 10.63 16.49 -10.43
C ALA A 102 9.81 16.33 -11.73
N THR A 103 9.68 17.41 -12.51
CA THR A 103 8.97 17.40 -13.81
C THR A 103 9.55 16.39 -14.80
N ARG A 104 10.87 16.16 -14.77
CA ARG A 104 11.54 15.21 -15.67
C ARG A 104 11.28 13.76 -15.23
N ASP A 105 11.12 13.52 -13.94
CA ASP A 105 10.77 12.20 -13.41
C ASP A 105 9.33 11.84 -13.76
N ASP A 106 8.40 12.81 -13.71
CA ASP A 106 7.01 12.61 -14.14
C ASP A 106 6.92 12.17 -15.61
N GLU A 107 7.71 12.79 -16.49
CA GLU A 107 7.72 12.48 -17.92
C GLU A 107 8.35 11.11 -18.24
N ILE A 108 9.40 10.71 -17.52
CA ILE A 108 10.19 9.52 -17.86
C ILE A 108 9.77 8.30 -17.02
N ALA A 109 9.69 8.45 -15.69
CA ALA A 109 9.38 7.35 -14.79
C ALA A 109 7.88 7.11 -14.64
N GLY A 110 7.07 8.17 -14.72
CA GLY A 110 5.60 8.09 -14.59
C GLY A 110 4.94 7.00 -15.44
N PRO A 111 5.22 6.92 -16.76
CA PRO A 111 4.66 5.88 -17.63
C PRO A 111 5.05 4.45 -17.25
N VAL A 112 6.27 4.24 -16.75
CA VAL A 112 6.74 2.91 -16.35
C VAL A 112 6.15 2.51 -15.00
N LEU A 113 6.14 3.44 -14.03
CA LEU A 113 5.59 3.27 -12.69
C LEU A 113 4.08 3.06 -12.67
N SER A 114 3.35 3.62 -13.63
CA SER A 114 1.92 3.37 -13.79
C SER A 114 1.63 2.04 -14.50
N ARG A 115 2.52 1.52 -15.33
CA ARG A 115 2.25 0.29 -16.09
C ARG A 115 2.72 -0.99 -15.42
N VAL A 116 3.97 -1.02 -14.94
CA VAL A 116 4.60 -2.26 -14.47
C VAL A 116 3.93 -2.81 -13.21
N PRO A 117 3.70 -2.03 -12.13
CA PRO A 117 3.07 -2.54 -10.92
C PRO A 117 1.69 -3.20 -11.13
N PRO A 118 0.69 -2.58 -11.78
CA PRO A 118 -0.61 -3.24 -11.93
C PRO A 118 -0.52 -4.49 -12.80
N ARG A 119 0.32 -4.49 -13.84
CA ARG A 119 0.55 -5.69 -14.65
C ARG A 119 1.18 -6.83 -13.86
N THR A 120 2.17 -6.54 -13.02
CA THR A 120 2.86 -7.57 -12.23
C THR A 120 2.02 -8.08 -11.07
N LEU A 121 1.27 -7.20 -10.39
CA LEU A 121 0.54 -7.57 -9.17
C LEU A 121 -0.85 -8.15 -9.47
N VAL A 122 -1.54 -7.65 -10.50
CA VAL A 122 -2.92 -8.03 -10.79
C VAL A 122 -3.15 -8.44 -12.25
N GLY A 123 -2.09 -8.59 -13.04
CA GLY A 123 -2.12 -9.19 -14.38
C GLY A 123 -2.68 -8.31 -15.50
N ARG A 124 -3.03 -7.05 -15.22
CA ARG A 124 -3.63 -6.15 -16.21
C ARG A 124 -3.22 -4.69 -16.00
N ASP A 125 -3.07 -3.96 -17.10
CA ASP A 125 -2.76 -2.54 -17.09
C ASP A 125 -3.95 -1.73 -16.53
N GLY A 126 -3.69 -0.57 -15.93
CA GLY A 126 -4.74 0.35 -15.44
C GLY A 126 -5.53 -0.11 -14.20
N ALA A 127 -5.24 -1.29 -13.64
CA ALA A 127 -5.94 -1.81 -12.47
C ALA A 127 -5.37 -1.29 -11.14
N TYR A 128 -5.33 0.02 -10.98
CA TYR A 128 -4.74 0.71 -9.83
C TYR A 128 -5.47 0.42 -8.52
N PHE A 129 -6.81 0.46 -8.51
CA PHE A 129 -7.59 0.18 -7.31
C PHE A 129 -7.52 -1.29 -6.86
N PRO A 130 -7.72 -2.29 -7.75
CA PRO A 130 -7.46 -3.69 -7.39
C PRO A 130 -6.05 -3.94 -6.87
N MET A 131 -5.04 -3.32 -7.48
CA MET A 131 -3.65 -3.39 -7.00
C MET A 131 -3.49 -2.80 -5.60
N ALA A 132 -4.09 -1.63 -5.33
CA ALA A 132 -4.05 -1.02 -4.00
C ALA A 132 -4.74 -1.89 -2.94
N CYS A 133 -5.87 -2.52 -3.29
CA CYS A 133 -6.57 -3.48 -2.42
C CYS A 133 -5.72 -4.72 -2.14
N PHE A 134 -5.09 -5.29 -3.17
CA PHE A 134 -4.18 -6.43 -3.05
C PHE A 134 -2.99 -6.11 -2.13
N ASN A 135 -2.37 -4.96 -2.34
CA ASN A 135 -1.26 -4.47 -1.53
C ASN A 135 -1.65 -4.26 -0.06
N ALA A 136 -2.76 -3.55 0.20
CA ALA A 136 -3.22 -3.28 1.57
C ALA A 136 -3.65 -4.57 2.28
N ALA A 137 -4.38 -5.46 1.61
CA ALA A 137 -4.83 -6.73 2.18
C ALA A 137 -3.64 -7.64 2.53
N GLY A 138 -2.71 -7.86 1.60
CA GLY A 138 -1.55 -8.71 1.86
C GLY A 138 -0.62 -8.12 2.91
N SER A 139 -0.41 -6.80 2.91
CA SER A 139 0.43 -6.14 3.93
C SER A 139 -0.19 -6.24 5.34
N CYS A 140 -1.52 -6.16 5.44
CA CYS A 140 -2.23 -6.38 6.69
C CYS A 140 -2.08 -7.82 7.19
N LEU A 141 -2.23 -8.81 6.30
CA LEU A 141 -2.17 -10.23 6.66
C LEU A 141 -0.75 -10.71 6.97
N ASP A 142 0.26 -10.09 6.36
CA ASP A 142 1.66 -10.27 6.69
C ASP A 142 2.05 -9.58 8.02
N GLY A 143 1.13 -8.82 8.65
CA GLY A 143 1.37 -8.06 9.87
C GLY A 143 2.29 -6.86 9.70
N VAL A 144 2.51 -6.42 8.45
CA VAL A 144 3.41 -5.31 8.08
C VAL A 144 2.77 -3.97 8.43
N VAL A 145 1.46 -3.87 8.22
CA VAL A 145 0.65 -2.71 8.57
C VAL A 145 -0.52 -3.14 9.46
N THR A 146 -1.00 -2.21 10.30
CA THR A 146 -2.16 -2.48 11.15
C THR A 146 -3.44 -2.57 10.31
N PRO A 147 -4.50 -3.25 10.80
CA PRO A 147 -5.79 -3.28 10.11
C PRO A 147 -6.36 -1.88 9.82
N TYR A 148 -6.21 -0.95 10.77
CA TYR A 148 -6.60 0.44 10.55
C TYR A 148 -5.85 1.09 9.39
N HIS A 149 -4.53 0.92 9.34
CA HIS A 149 -3.72 1.47 8.25
C HIS A 149 -4.09 0.86 6.90
N ALA A 150 -4.36 -0.46 6.83
CA ALA A 150 -4.82 -1.10 5.61
C ALA A 150 -6.15 -0.52 5.09
N THR A 151 -7.12 -0.27 5.97
CA THR A 151 -8.38 0.41 5.56
C THR A 151 -8.14 1.85 5.10
N SER A 152 -7.17 2.54 5.70
CA SER A 152 -6.80 3.91 5.32
C SER A 152 -6.19 3.96 3.92
N LEU A 153 -5.30 3.02 3.58
CA LEU A 153 -4.75 2.87 2.23
C LEU A 153 -5.88 2.64 1.21
N ILE A 154 -6.76 1.66 1.44
CA ILE A 154 -7.87 1.37 0.50
C ILE A 154 -8.77 2.60 0.33
N ALA A 155 -9.13 3.26 1.42
CA ALA A 155 -10.02 4.42 1.37
C ALA A 155 -9.38 5.65 0.72
N ALA A 156 -8.05 5.81 0.77
CA ALA A 156 -7.34 6.90 0.12
C ALA A 156 -7.45 6.80 -1.42
N VAL A 157 -7.21 5.62 -1.99
CA VAL A 157 -7.34 5.41 -3.45
C VAL A 157 -8.81 5.39 -3.87
N GLY A 158 -9.71 4.89 -3.02
CA GLY A 158 -11.15 4.92 -3.30
C GLY A 158 -11.73 6.33 -3.43
N HIS A 159 -10.99 7.40 -3.10
CA HIS A 159 -11.39 8.78 -3.37
C HIS A 159 -11.75 9.02 -4.86
N TYR A 160 -11.09 8.31 -5.77
CA TYR A 160 -11.33 8.39 -7.22
C TYR A 160 -12.57 7.61 -7.69
N ASP A 161 -13.33 7.06 -6.75
CA ASP A 161 -14.60 6.37 -6.94
C ASP A 161 -14.57 5.25 -8.02
N PRO A 162 -13.59 4.33 -7.96
CA PRO A 162 -13.47 3.26 -8.94
C PRO A 162 -14.69 2.32 -8.86
N PRO A 163 -15.25 1.88 -9.99
CA PRO A 163 -16.39 0.96 -10.01
C PRO A 163 -16.00 -0.46 -9.55
N GLU A 164 -14.75 -0.86 -9.73
CA GLU A 164 -14.24 -2.16 -9.29
C GLU A 164 -14.16 -2.25 -7.77
N GLU A 165 -14.49 -3.41 -7.19
CA GLU A 165 -14.34 -3.68 -5.75
C GLU A 165 -15.06 -2.68 -4.84
N ARG A 166 -16.12 -2.02 -5.33
CA ARG A 166 -16.89 -1.02 -4.57
C ARG A 166 -17.43 -1.56 -3.24
N ASP A 167 -17.88 -2.82 -3.23
CA ASP A 167 -18.35 -3.48 -2.01
C ASP A 167 -17.25 -3.56 -0.94
N LEU A 168 -16.00 -3.82 -1.35
CA LEU A 168 -14.86 -3.79 -0.44
C LEU A 168 -14.58 -2.36 0.03
N LEU A 169 -14.57 -1.39 -0.89
CA LEU A 169 -14.33 0.02 -0.57
C LEU A 169 -15.31 0.53 0.49
N ASP A 170 -16.60 0.31 0.28
CA ASP A 170 -17.66 0.77 1.18
C ASP A 170 -17.56 0.07 2.56
N ALA A 171 -17.25 -1.23 2.56
CA ALA A 171 -16.99 -1.96 3.81
C ALA A 171 -15.78 -1.39 4.57
N MET A 172 -14.66 -1.12 3.87
CA MET A 172 -13.45 -0.58 4.50
C MET A 172 -13.66 0.85 5.01
N ARG A 173 -14.40 1.70 4.27
CA ARG A 173 -14.79 3.04 4.73
C ARG A 173 -15.62 2.99 6.01
N ALA A 174 -16.64 2.13 6.03
CA ALA A 174 -17.50 1.97 7.20
C ALA A 174 -16.71 1.46 8.42
N LEU A 175 -15.83 0.47 8.22
CA LEU A 175 -14.99 -0.07 9.29
C LEU A 175 -13.96 0.94 9.79
N ARG A 176 -13.36 1.73 8.89
CA ARG A 176 -12.43 2.81 9.27
C ARG A 176 -13.12 3.82 10.19
N VAL A 177 -14.31 4.28 9.81
CA VAL A 177 -15.10 5.23 10.63
C VAL A 177 -15.41 4.64 12.01
N ARG A 178 -15.88 3.38 12.07
CA ARG A 178 -16.12 2.70 13.35
C ARG A 178 -14.85 2.59 14.19
N TYR A 179 -13.70 2.26 13.58
CA TYR A 179 -12.41 2.17 14.28
C TYR A 179 -11.98 3.51 14.90
N GLU A 180 -12.23 4.62 14.19
CA GLU A 180 -11.95 5.98 14.65
C GLU A 180 -12.91 6.44 15.75
N ASP A 181 -14.19 6.02 15.68
CA ASP A 181 -15.27 6.50 16.56
C ASP A 181 -15.46 5.63 17.82
N GLU A 182 -15.05 4.36 17.81
CA GLU A 182 -15.28 3.38 18.89
C GLU A 182 -13.95 2.77 19.41
N PRO A 183 -13.17 3.50 20.24
CA PRO A 183 -11.87 3.01 20.74
C PRO A 183 -11.93 1.66 21.45
N ASP A 184 -12.97 1.44 22.27
CA ASP A 184 -13.13 0.20 23.05
C ASP A 184 -13.43 -1.02 22.16
N ALA A 185 -13.97 -0.80 20.97
CA ALA A 185 -14.32 -1.86 20.01
C ALA A 185 -13.19 -2.15 19.00
N ARG A 186 -12.08 -1.39 19.01
CA ARG A 186 -10.99 -1.52 18.04
C ARG A 186 -10.46 -2.94 17.85
N PRO A 187 -10.24 -3.76 18.89
CA PRO A 187 -9.80 -5.14 18.69
C PRO A 187 -10.78 -5.97 17.85
N ALA A 188 -12.08 -5.87 18.13
CA ALA A 188 -13.11 -6.58 17.38
C ALA A 188 -13.24 -6.06 15.94
N ILE A 189 -13.07 -4.75 15.73
CA ILE A 189 -13.10 -4.14 14.39
C ILE A 189 -11.84 -4.55 13.60
N ALA A 190 -10.67 -4.61 14.23
CA ALA A 190 -9.42 -5.11 13.62
C ALA A 190 -9.58 -6.55 13.12
N ASP A 191 -10.20 -7.43 13.92
CA ASP A 191 -10.50 -8.80 13.53
C ASP A 191 -11.48 -8.85 12.34
N GLU A 192 -12.51 -7.99 12.35
CA GLU A 192 -13.46 -7.88 11.25
C GLU A 192 -12.78 -7.44 9.94
N ILE A 193 -11.93 -6.41 10.00
CA ILE A 193 -11.14 -5.92 8.86
C ILE A 193 -10.28 -7.06 8.31
N THR A 194 -9.49 -7.70 9.17
CA THR A 194 -8.56 -8.78 8.80
C THR A 194 -9.30 -9.93 8.12
N ARG A 195 -10.44 -10.35 8.67
CA ARG A 195 -11.28 -11.41 8.10
C ARG A 195 -11.80 -11.03 6.72
N ARG A 196 -12.32 -9.81 6.54
CA ARG A 196 -12.83 -9.35 5.24
C ARG A 196 -11.74 -9.28 4.17
N LEU A 197 -10.56 -8.73 4.51
CA LEU A 197 -9.42 -8.66 3.61
C LEU A 197 -8.93 -10.06 3.19
N ARG A 198 -8.89 -11.01 4.14
CA ARG A 198 -8.58 -12.41 3.84
C ARG A 198 -9.60 -13.05 2.90
N THR A 199 -10.89 -12.89 3.19
CA THR A 199 -11.96 -13.43 2.32
C THR A 199 -11.85 -12.87 0.91
N TRP A 200 -11.66 -11.54 0.79
CA TRP A 200 -11.54 -10.88 -0.50
C TRP A 200 -10.34 -11.40 -1.31
N LEU A 201 -9.16 -11.57 -0.70
CA LEU A 201 -8.00 -12.13 -1.40
C LEU A 201 -8.26 -13.54 -1.95
N LEU A 202 -8.99 -14.37 -1.20
CA LEU A 202 -9.31 -15.74 -1.62
C LEU A 202 -10.31 -15.79 -2.77
N THR A 203 -11.14 -14.76 -2.94
CA THR A 203 -12.21 -14.74 -3.96
C THR A 203 -11.89 -13.90 -5.19
N SER A 204 -11.06 -12.87 -5.04
CA SER A 204 -10.89 -11.82 -6.04
C SER A 204 -9.54 -11.83 -6.75
N VAL A 205 -8.53 -12.51 -6.19
CA VAL A 205 -7.23 -12.69 -6.85
C VAL A 205 -7.22 -14.08 -7.47
N PRO A 206 -7.15 -14.22 -8.80
CA PRO A 206 -6.98 -15.53 -9.40
C PRO A 206 -5.70 -16.14 -8.84
N GLY A 207 -5.81 -17.33 -8.24
CA GLY A 207 -4.64 -18.10 -7.82
C GLY A 207 -3.69 -18.33 -9.00
N PRO A 208 -2.38 -18.51 -8.76
CA PRO A 208 -1.45 -18.76 -9.84
C PRO A 208 -1.92 -19.96 -10.66
N ALA A 209 -2.04 -19.76 -11.98
CA ALA A 209 -2.23 -20.84 -12.95
C ALA A 209 -0.96 -21.69 -13.07
#